data_AF-A0A2M7YCM4-F1
#
_entry.id   AF-A0A2M7YCM4-F1
#
_cell.length_a   1.000
_cell.length_b   1.000
_cell.length_c   1.000
_cell.angle_alpha   90.00
_cell.angle_beta   90.00
_cell.angle_gamma   90.00
#
_symmetry.space_group_name_H-M   'P 1'
#
loop_
_entity.id
_entity.type
_entity.pdbx_description
1 polymer ?
#
loop_
_entity_poly.entity_id
_entity_poly.type
_entity_poly.pdbx_seq_one_letter_code
_entity_poly.pdbx_strand_id
1 'polypeptide(L)'
;MPKKKLRNISEIRRYFHTNNSPIYFISATNFNLLGLDEWVKNFKYINYLDCYDGRHPNVMSPTEAPHAEFQSIEDINNYLLSHKEVVD
;
A
#
# COMPACT_ATOMS: atom_id res chain seq x y z
N MET A 1 -25.30 13.19 -4.05
CA MET A 1 -25.66 12.76 -2.69
C MET A 1 -24.51 13.09 -1.75
N PRO A 2 -24.76 13.61 -0.53
CA PRO A 2 -23.69 13.82 0.45
C PRO A 2 -23.07 12.48 0.85
N LYS A 3 -21.74 12.44 1.00
CA LYS A 3 -21.03 11.23 1.48
C LYS A 3 -21.49 10.92 2.91
N LYS A 4 -21.84 9.66 3.18
CA LYS A 4 -22.20 9.19 4.52
C LYS A 4 -21.02 9.37 5.47
N LYS A 5 -21.21 10.13 6.56
CA LYS A 5 -20.23 10.18 7.66
C LYS A 5 -20.28 8.87 8.45
N LEU A 6 -19.11 8.24 8.61
CA LEU A 6 -18.94 7.04 9.44
C LEU A 6 -18.68 7.48 10.89
N ARG A 7 -19.37 6.87 11.86
CA ARG A 7 -19.39 7.34 13.25
C ARG A 7 -18.65 6.45 14.25
N ASN A 8 -18.36 5.22 13.87
CA ASN A 8 -17.74 4.22 14.75
C ASN A 8 -16.97 3.16 13.95
N ILE A 9 -16.23 2.31 14.67
CA ILE A 9 -15.37 1.28 14.05
C ILE A 9 -16.17 0.25 13.23
N SER A 10 -17.38 -0.12 13.67
CA SER A 10 -18.22 -1.08 12.95
C SER A 10 -18.66 -0.54 11.59
N GLU A 11 -18.99 0.75 11.52
CA GLU A 11 -19.30 1.42 10.27
C GLU A 11 -18.07 1.54 9.36
N ILE A 12 -16.89 1.83 9.91
CA ILE A 12 -15.62 1.90 9.17
C ILE A 12 -15.26 0.54 8.57
N ARG A 13 -15.30 -0.54 9.38
CA ARG A 13 -15.03 -1.90 8.90
C ARG A 13 -16.00 -2.31 7.81
N ARG A 14 -17.31 -2.08 8.02
CA ARG A 14 -18.33 -2.43 7.01
C ARG A 14 -18.09 -1.67 5.70
N TYR A 15 -17.74 -0.39 5.78
CA TYR A 15 -17.43 0.43 4.61
C TYR A 15 -16.26 -0.18 3.81
N PHE A 16 -15.13 -0.47 4.47
CA PHE A 16 -13.95 -1.02 3.81
C PHE A 16 -14.09 -2.49 3.40
N HIS A 17 -14.93 -3.27 4.06
CA HIS A 17 -15.23 -4.64 3.66
C HIS A 17 -15.97 -4.72 2.32
N THR A 18 -16.81 -3.72 2.03
CA THR A 18 -17.53 -3.61 0.75
C THR A 18 -16.83 -2.70 -0.27
N ASN A 19 -15.58 -2.29 0.02
CA ASN A 19 -14.82 -1.44 -0.88
C ASN A 19 -14.44 -2.20 -2.15
N ASN A 20 -14.73 -1.60 -3.31
CA ASN A 20 -14.36 -2.15 -4.61
C ASN A 20 -13.20 -1.38 -5.26
N SER A 21 -12.90 -0.17 -4.79
CA SER A 21 -11.78 0.62 -5.29
C SER A 21 -10.46 0.05 -4.76
N PRO A 22 -9.42 -0.13 -5.60
CA PRO A 22 -8.12 -0.54 -5.10
C PRO A 22 -7.53 0.56 -4.21
N ILE A 23 -6.85 0.13 -3.14
CA ILE A 23 -6.12 1.00 -2.22
C ILE A 23 -4.68 0.51 -2.18
N TYR A 24 -3.75 1.42 -2.41
CA TYR A 24 -2.32 1.13 -2.38
C TYR A 24 -1.65 1.92 -1.26
N PHE A 25 -0.83 1.24 -0.48
CA PHE A 25 0.09 1.87 0.45
C PHE A 25 1.50 1.77 -0.10
N ILE A 26 2.12 2.92 -0.34
CA ILE A 26 3.42 3.06 -0.97
C ILE A 26 4.38 3.65 0.05
N SER A 27 5.47 2.93 0.34
CA SER A 27 6.43 3.29 1.38
C SER A 27 7.69 2.43 1.27
N ALA A 28 8.78 2.82 1.93
CA ALA A 28 9.97 1.99 2.06
C ALA A 28 9.64 0.60 2.64
N THR A 29 8.79 0.55 3.66
CA THR A 29 8.30 -0.67 4.34
C THR A 29 6.84 -0.46 4.80
N ASN A 30 6.15 -1.53 5.19
CA ASN A 30 4.77 -1.50 5.68
C ASN A 30 4.57 -1.70 7.19
N PHE A 31 5.64 -1.57 8.00
CA PHE A 31 5.59 -1.83 9.44
C PHE A 31 4.49 -1.08 10.21
N ASN A 32 4.16 0.15 9.81
CA ASN A 32 3.17 0.97 10.48
C ASN A 32 1.73 0.52 10.25
N LEU A 33 1.46 -0.26 9.21
CA LEU A 33 0.12 -0.69 8.79
C LEU A 33 0.03 -2.21 8.58
N LEU A 34 0.91 -3.00 9.20
CA LEU A 34 0.86 -4.45 9.09
C LEU A 34 -0.54 -4.99 9.46
N GLY A 35 -1.06 -5.90 8.63
CA GLY A 35 -2.37 -6.53 8.83
C GLY A 35 -3.56 -5.66 8.45
N LEU A 36 -3.37 -4.42 7.98
CA LEU A 36 -4.48 -3.55 7.57
C LEU A 36 -5.28 -4.15 6.39
N ASP A 37 -4.60 -4.90 5.53
CA ASP A 37 -5.18 -5.61 4.38
C ASP A 37 -6.18 -6.72 4.78
N GLU A 38 -6.10 -7.26 6.00
CA GLU A 38 -7.12 -8.19 6.51
C GLU A 38 -8.47 -7.49 6.76
N TRP A 39 -8.45 -6.16 6.91
CA TRP A 39 -9.62 -5.35 7.28
C TRP A 39 -10.12 -4.52 6.10
N VAL A 40 -9.22 -4.15 5.21
CA VAL A 40 -9.51 -3.31 4.04
C VAL A 40 -9.46 -4.16 2.79
N LYS A 41 -10.63 -4.43 2.21
CA LYS A 41 -10.72 -5.15 0.94
C LYS A 41 -10.03 -4.34 -0.18
N ASN A 42 -9.35 -5.06 -1.07
CA ASN A 42 -8.60 -4.51 -2.20
C ASN A 42 -7.44 -3.60 -1.78
N PHE A 43 -6.82 -3.89 -0.64
CA PHE A 43 -5.62 -3.21 -0.16
C PHE A 43 -4.35 -3.94 -0.60
N LYS A 44 -3.37 -3.21 -1.11
CA LYS A 44 -2.03 -3.74 -1.44
C LYS A 44 -0.94 -2.84 -0.87
N TYR A 45 0.15 -3.44 -0.45
CA TYR A 45 1.39 -2.75 -0.13
C TYR A 45 2.30 -2.78 -1.35
N ILE A 46 2.86 -1.63 -1.71
CA ILE A 46 3.95 -1.50 -2.68
C ILE A 46 5.14 -0.98 -1.88
N ASN A 47 6.12 -1.82 -1.64
CA ASN A 47 7.24 -1.51 -0.78
C ASN A 47 8.58 -1.59 -1.50
N TYR A 48 9.56 -0.84 -1.02
CA TYR A 48 10.93 -0.96 -1.51
C TYR A 48 11.62 -2.18 -0.90
N LEU A 49 11.44 -2.39 0.40
CA LEU A 49 11.90 -3.58 1.10
C LEU A 49 10.71 -4.47 1.44
N ASP A 50 10.77 -5.72 0.99
CA ASP A 50 9.79 -6.74 1.34
C ASP A 50 10.17 -7.40 2.67
N CYS A 51 9.38 -7.14 3.73
CA CYS A 51 9.58 -7.71 5.05
C CYS A 51 9.05 -9.15 5.20
N TYR A 52 8.47 -9.72 4.14
CA TYR A 52 7.82 -11.03 4.13
C TYR A 52 8.52 -12.06 3.24
N ASP A 53 9.69 -11.73 2.68
CA ASP A 53 10.46 -12.60 1.77
C ASP A 53 9.62 -13.16 0.60
N GLY A 54 8.76 -12.33 0.01
CA GLY A 54 7.88 -12.69 -1.11
C GLY A 54 6.70 -13.57 -0.74
N ARG A 55 6.43 -13.79 0.56
CA ARG A 55 5.39 -14.75 1.01
C ARG A 55 4.03 -14.12 1.25
N HIS A 56 3.93 -12.80 1.27
CA HIS A 56 2.68 -12.11 1.56
C HIS A 56 1.95 -11.70 0.28
N PRO A 57 0.74 -12.22 0.00
CA PRO A 57 0.09 -12.08 -1.31
C PRO A 57 -0.33 -10.64 -1.66
N ASN A 58 -0.49 -9.79 -0.65
CA ASN A 58 -0.87 -8.38 -0.82
C ASN A 58 0.35 -7.44 -0.81
N VAL A 59 1.58 -7.97 -0.75
CA VAL A 59 2.81 -7.18 -0.83
C VAL A 59 3.40 -7.34 -2.23
N MET A 60 3.78 -6.22 -2.82
CA MET A 60 4.56 -6.14 -4.05
C MET A 60 5.82 -5.34 -3.75
N SER A 61 6.97 -5.86 -4.12
CA SER A 61 8.21 -5.09 -4.17
C SER A 61 8.78 -5.22 -5.59
N PRO A 62 8.99 -4.10 -6.30
CA PRO A 62 9.57 -4.15 -7.63
C PRO A 62 11.03 -4.60 -7.57
N THR A 63 11.52 -5.21 -8.64
CA THR A 63 12.95 -5.53 -8.76
C THR A 63 13.79 -4.26 -8.64
N GLU A 64 14.90 -4.32 -7.90
CA GLU A 64 15.80 -3.17 -7.75
C GLU A 64 16.37 -2.76 -9.12
N ALA A 65 16.16 -1.49 -9.47
CA ALA A 65 16.69 -0.87 -10.67
C ALA A 65 17.71 0.22 -10.30
N PRO A 66 18.68 0.54 -11.16
CA PRO A 66 19.64 1.59 -10.88
C PRO A 66 18.96 2.95 -10.63
N HIS A 67 19.22 3.54 -9.46
CA HIS A 67 18.76 4.88 -9.08
C HIS A 67 19.84 5.61 -8.27
N ALA A 68 19.69 6.93 -8.08
CA ALA A 68 20.53 7.69 -7.17
C ALA A 68 20.22 7.33 -5.71
N GLU A 69 21.16 7.54 -4.79
CA GLU A 69 20.93 7.29 -3.37
C GLU A 69 19.74 8.11 -2.84
N PHE A 70 18.80 7.43 -2.19
CA PHE A 70 17.64 8.09 -1.59
C PHE A 70 18.06 8.98 -0.43
N GLN A 71 17.55 10.21 -0.39
CA GLN A 71 17.81 11.17 0.70
C GLN A 71 16.60 11.33 1.62
N SER A 72 15.45 10.75 1.25
CA SER A 72 14.19 10.87 1.98
C SER A 72 13.23 9.71 1.68
N ILE A 73 12.18 9.56 2.49
CA ILE A 73 11.10 8.60 2.22
C ILE A 73 10.30 9.02 0.99
N GLU A 74 10.17 10.33 0.77
CA GLU A 74 9.55 10.92 -0.41
C GLU A 74 10.27 10.49 -1.69
N ASP A 75 11.60 10.45 -1.69
CA ASP A 75 12.37 9.95 -2.85
C ASP A 75 12.06 8.50 -3.15
N ILE A 76 11.99 7.65 -2.11
CA ILE A 76 11.63 6.23 -2.25
C ILE A 76 10.22 6.10 -2.82
N ASN A 77 9.26 6.87 -2.30
CA ASN A 77 7.88 6.84 -2.78
C ASN A 77 7.77 7.29 -4.23
N ASN A 78 8.48 8.34 -4.62
CA ASN A 78 8.52 8.83 -6.00
C ASN A 78 9.17 7.80 -6.94
N TYR A 79 10.24 7.13 -6.50
CA TYR A 79 10.85 6.02 -7.22
C TYR A 79 9.85 4.88 -7.45
N LEU A 80 9.18 4.41 -6.38
CA LEU A 80 8.17 3.34 -6.49
C LEU A 80 7.01 3.73 -7.42
N LEU A 81 6.50 4.96 -7.31
CA LEU A 81 5.41 5.48 -8.14
C LEU A 81 5.76 5.59 -9.63
N SER A 82 7.05 5.73 -9.96
CA SER A 82 7.54 5.82 -11.34
C SER A 82 8.15 4.51 -11.86
N HIS A 83 8.21 3.48 -11.02
CA HIS A 83 8.81 2.21 -11.37
C HIS A 83 7.97 1.47 -12.43
N LYS A 84 8.62 0.92 -13.45
CA LYS A 84 7.92 0.24 -14.57
C LYS A 84 7.02 -0.89 -14.10
N GLU A 85 7.53 -1.77 -13.23
CA GLU A 85 6.75 -2.88 -12.66
C GLU A 85 5.54 -2.43 -11.83
N VAL A 86 5.48 -1.17 -11.40
CA VAL A 86 4.37 -0.60 -10.64
C VAL A 86 3.35 0.09 -11.56
N VAL A 87 3.81 0.68 -12.66
CA VAL A 87 2.99 1.49 -13.58
C VAL A 87 2.41 0.68 -14.73
N ASP A 88 3.14 -0.31 -15.24
CA ASP A 88 2.75 -1.18 -16.37
C ASP A 88 1.89 -2.38 -15.93
#